data_AF-A0AAD8A0R1-F1
#
_entry.id   AF-A0AAD8A0R1-F1
#
_cell.length_a   1.000
_cell.length_b   1.000
_cell.length_c   1.000
_cell.angle_alpha   90.00
_cell.angle_beta   90.00
_cell.angle_gamma   90.00
#
_symmetry.space_group_name_H-M   'P 1'
#
loop_
_entity.id
_entity.type
_entity.pdbx_description
1 polymer ?
#
loop_
_entity_poly.entity_id
_entity_poly.type
_entity_poly.pdbx_seq_one_letter_code
_entity_poly.pdbx_strand_id
1 'polypeptide(L)'
;MSKNKSTLILSTKHKMKVVLIFITAILLANAEKPCPPENVKVPPRALVGKWYLRSASPDIFELVSNVTEVYSAHGNHYYGNVTDVSHKHGPETHRVNLTVSGSTLKFKMNDTHDYDTDYQILAVDKDYFIFYGYPKAIPSGLALIHYRQPCPKEDILKKVKKDLKNVCLDYKNFACICINTGFQLYPVTFNQNTSTKHKMKVVLIFIAAILLANAEKPCPPEDLEVPPRAFVGKWYLRSASPDIFENVTNITEVYSARGNDYFGNVTEESPEYGQELHRVNLTFSGKNLTLKINDTHEYDTENQILAVDKDYVISYVYPEAVPSGLALIHYRQPCPKEDVIKRVKKALKDVCLDYKYFGNDTSVPCDYKE
;
A
#
# COMPACT_ATOMS: atom_id res chain seq x y z
N MET A 1 -16.78 -14.56 69.51
CA MET A 1 -17.63 -14.47 68.31
C MET A 1 -17.94 -13.00 68.05
N SER A 2 -17.36 -12.41 67.00
CA SER A 2 -17.99 -11.37 66.16
C SER A 2 -16.94 -10.93 65.14
N LYS A 3 -17.25 -11.14 63.86
CA LYS A 3 -16.51 -10.64 62.69
C LYS A 3 -17.04 -9.26 62.32
N ASN A 4 -16.23 -8.53 61.54
CA ASN A 4 -16.49 -7.28 60.78
C ASN A 4 -15.91 -6.01 61.42
N LYS A 5 -15.27 -5.09 60.70
CA LYS A 5 -14.93 -4.98 59.26
C LYS A 5 -13.80 -3.94 59.21
N SER A 6 -12.63 -4.33 58.73
CA SER A 6 -11.63 -3.36 58.26
C SER A 6 -11.76 -3.29 56.75
N THR A 7 -12.17 -2.13 56.25
CA THR A 7 -12.30 -1.82 54.84
C THR A 7 -10.91 -1.77 54.23
N LEU A 8 -10.50 -2.83 53.54
CA LEU A 8 -9.31 -2.81 52.69
C LEU A 8 -9.72 -2.24 51.32
N ILE A 9 -9.30 -1.01 51.04
CA ILE A 9 -9.34 -0.43 49.69
C ILE A 9 -8.28 -1.17 48.87
N LEU A 10 -8.69 -2.19 48.13
CA LEU A 10 -7.83 -2.87 47.17
C LEU A 10 -7.73 -2.04 45.88
N SER A 11 -6.55 -1.49 45.66
CA SER A 11 -6.07 -0.89 44.41
C SER A 11 -6.34 -1.79 43.21
N THR A 12 -7.14 -1.31 42.27
CA THR A 12 -7.58 -1.96 41.02
C THR A 12 -6.48 -2.10 39.95
N LYS A 13 -5.19 -2.08 40.32
CA LYS A 13 -4.08 -2.14 39.35
C LYS A 13 -3.53 -3.53 39.02
N HIS A 14 -4.16 -4.62 39.47
CA HIS A 14 -3.57 -5.97 39.33
C HIS A 14 -4.43 -7.05 38.65
N LYS A 15 -5.52 -6.68 37.95
CA LYS A 15 -6.32 -7.64 37.15
C LYS A 15 -6.21 -7.48 35.63
N MET A 16 -5.30 -6.64 35.14
CA MET A 16 -5.13 -6.37 33.70
C MET A 16 -3.75 -6.79 33.17
N LYS A 17 -3.14 -7.84 33.75
CA LYS A 17 -1.85 -8.38 33.29
C LYS A 17 -1.89 -9.84 32.83
N VAL A 18 -3.03 -10.52 32.92
CA VAL A 18 -3.16 -11.92 32.47
C VAL A 18 -3.91 -12.04 31.13
N VAL A 19 -4.61 -10.99 30.68
CA VAL A 19 -5.31 -10.98 29.39
C VAL A 19 -4.44 -10.42 28.25
N LEU A 20 -3.39 -9.66 28.56
CA LEU A 20 -2.55 -8.99 27.56
C LEU A 20 -1.44 -9.88 26.95
N ILE A 21 -1.21 -11.08 27.49
CA ILE A 21 -0.22 -12.02 26.93
C ILE A 21 -0.82 -12.89 25.80
N PHE A 22 -2.15 -12.90 25.62
CA PHE A 22 -2.80 -13.69 24.56
C PHE A 22 -3.08 -12.93 23.26
N ILE A 23 -3.01 -11.59 23.23
CA ILE A 23 -3.42 -10.82 22.04
C ILE A 23 -2.24 -10.48 21.10
N THR A 24 -1.00 -10.45 21.58
CA THR A 24 0.20 -10.33 20.71
C THR A 24 0.56 -11.61 19.94
N ALA A 25 -0.24 -12.67 20.05
CA ALA A 25 -0.10 -13.91 19.29
C ALA A 25 -1.12 -14.06 18.14
N ILE A 26 -1.98 -13.05 17.90
CA ILE A 26 -3.08 -13.15 16.92
C ILE A 26 -3.06 -11.90 16.01
N LEU A 27 -2.08 -11.85 15.10
CA LEU A 27 -2.13 -11.13 13.82
C LEU A 27 -0.95 -11.55 12.90
N LEU A 28 -0.48 -12.79 13.03
CA LEU A 28 0.09 -13.48 11.88
C LEU A 28 -1.13 -14.04 11.16
N ALA A 29 -1.47 -13.50 9.99
CA ALA A 29 -2.24 -14.29 9.05
C ALA A 29 -1.50 -15.63 8.95
N ASN A 30 -2.18 -16.74 9.27
CA ASN A 30 -1.58 -18.05 9.09
C ASN A 30 -1.26 -18.15 7.60
N ALA A 31 0.01 -18.01 7.24
CA ALA A 31 0.45 -18.20 5.87
C ALA A 31 0.00 -19.60 5.46
N GLU A 32 -0.79 -19.65 4.39
CA GLU A 32 -1.31 -20.91 3.90
C GLU A 32 -0.11 -21.79 3.55
N LYS A 33 -0.02 -22.94 4.21
CA LYS A 33 1.11 -23.85 3.97
C LYS A 33 0.89 -24.53 2.63
N PRO A 34 1.91 -24.55 1.74
CA PRO A 34 1.79 -25.26 0.48
C PRO A 34 1.70 -26.78 0.72
N CYS A 35 1.18 -27.50 -0.28
CA CYS A 35 1.39 -28.94 -0.44
C CYS A 35 2.49 -29.15 -1.50
N PRO A 36 3.76 -29.29 -1.11
CA PRO A 36 4.87 -29.33 -2.06
C PRO A 36 4.77 -30.56 -2.95
N PRO A 37 5.10 -30.47 -4.25
CA PRO A 37 5.15 -31.64 -5.10
C PRO A 37 6.27 -32.57 -4.63
N GLU A 38 5.99 -33.88 -4.54
CA GLU A 38 6.95 -34.87 -4.02
C GLU A 38 8.30 -34.89 -4.76
N ASN A 39 8.35 -34.43 -6.03
CA ASN A 39 9.51 -34.58 -6.90
C ASN A 39 9.81 -33.33 -7.77
N VAL A 40 9.76 -32.12 -7.20
CA VAL A 40 10.24 -30.93 -7.94
C VAL A 40 11.73 -31.06 -8.22
N LYS A 41 12.09 -31.30 -9.48
CA LYS A 41 13.49 -31.25 -9.93
C LYS A 41 13.85 -29.81 -10.24
N VAL A 42 14.89 -29.31 -9.59
CA VAL A 42 15.49 -28.00 -9.88
C VAL A 42 16.61 -28.24 -10.87
N PRO A 43 16.47 -27.85 -12.15
CA PRO A 43 17.54 -28.03 -13.12
C PRO A 43 18.79 -27.27 -12.67
N PRO A 44 20.01 -27.82 -12.86
CA PRO A 44 21.21 -27.06 -12.66
C PRO A 44 21.15 -25.76 -13.46
N ARG A 45 21.55 -24.66 -12.83
CA ARG A 45 21.55 -23.30 -13.41
C ARG A 45 20.17 -22.71 -13.71
N ALA A 46 19.07 -23.33 -13.29
CA ALA A 46 17.72 -22.80 -13.53
C ALA A 46 17.55 -21.37 -12.99
N LEU A 47 18.20 -21.04 -11.87
CA LEU A 47 18.10 -19.74 -11.22
C LEU A 47 19.12 -18.71 -11.73
N VAL A 48 19.99 -19.04 -12.70
CA VAL A 48 21.01 -18.10 -13.21
C VAL A 48 20.36 -16.88 -13.87
N GLY A 49 20.98 -15.71 -13.69
CA GLY A 49 20.62 -14.46 -14.35
C GLY A 49 19.77 -13.55 -13.48
N LYS A 50 19.14 -12.57 -14.14
CA LYS A 50 18.34 -11.53 -13.49
C LYS A 50 16.90 -12.01 -13.26
N TRP A 51 16.37 -11.68 -12.09
CA TRP A 51 15.00 -11.93 -11.66
C TRP A 51 14.44 -10.73 -10.91
N TYR A 52 13.13 -10.65 -10.88
CA TYR A 52 12.39 -9.62 -10.17
C TYR A 52 11.41 -10.30 -9.21
N LEU A 53 11.63 -10.14 -7.92
CA LEU A 53 10.65 -10.53 -6.91
C LEU A 53 9.50 -9.52 -6.97
N ARG A 54 8.33 -10.00 -7.40
CA ARG A 54 7.17 -9.13 -7.69
C ARG A 54 5.87 -9.66 -7.11
N SER A 55 5.86 -10.85 -6.51
CA SER A 55 4.69 -11.30 -5.73
C SER A 55 5.08 -12.08 -4.49
N ALA A 56 4.36 -11.88 -3.39
CA ALA A 56 4.63 -12.49 -2.10
C ALA A 56 3.35 -12.76 -1.32
N SER A 57 3.38 -13.80 -0.46
CA SER A 57 2.32 -14.11 0.50
C SER A 57 2.96 -14.59 1.82
N PRO A 58 2.78 -13.88 2.95
CA PRO A 58 2.08 -12.59 3.07
C PRO A 58 2.79 -11.48 2.28
N ASP A 59 2.11 -10.35 2.11
CA ASP A 59 2.74 -9.17 1.50
C ASP A 59 3.95 -8.70 2.32
N ILE A 60 5.04 -8.39 1.64
CA ILE A 60 6.28 -7.87 2.22
C ILE A 60 6.69 -6.53 1.60
N PHE A 61 5.93 -6.04 0.64
CA PHE A 61 6.35 -4.95 -0.24
C PHE A 61 6.32 -3.57 0.40
N GLU A 62 5.64 -3.44 1.53
CA GLU A 62 5.72 -2.27 2.42
C GLU A 62 7.05 -2.22 3.20
N LEU A 63 7.68 -3.36 3.46
CA LEU A 63 8.97 -3.43 4.15
C LEU A 63 10.13 -3.27 3.17
N VAL A 64 9.98 -3.85 1.97
CA VAL A 64 11.02 -3.92 0.96
C VAL A 64 10.40 -3.87 -0.44
N SER A 65 10.80 -2.90 -1.26
CA SER A 65 10.25 -2.72 -2.61
C SER A 65 11.34 -2.79 -3.69
N ASN A 66 10.92 -2.82 -4.96
CA ASN A 66 11.81 -2.87 -6.14
C ASN A 66 12.90 -3.95 -6.10
N VAL A 67 12.60 -5.09 -5.48
CA VAL A 67 13.56 -6.19 -5.31
C VAL A 67 13.98 -6.76 -6.67
N THR A 68 15.28 -6.77 -6.92
CA THR A 68 15.91 -7.31 -8.12
C THR A 68 17.05 -8.23 -7.71
N GLU A 69 17.09 -9.43 -8.25
CA GLU A 69 18.10 -10.43 -7.90
C GLU A 69 18.90 -10.82 -9.13
N VAL A 70 20.20 -10.97 -8.97
CA VAL A 70 21.10 -11.42 -10.04
C VAL A 70 21.96 -12.55 -9.51
N TYR A 71 21.77 -13.74 -10.05
CA TYR A 71 22.46 -14.95 -9.62
C TYR A 71 23.46 -15.47 -10.65
N SER A 72 24.64 -15.85 -10.18
CA SER A 72 25.68 -16.55 -10.94
C SER A 72 25.85 -17.96 -10.40
N ALA A 73 26.09 -18.93 -11.29
CA ALA A 73 26.28 -20.32 -10.89
C ALA A 73 27.70 -20.55 -10.34
N HIS A 74 27.79 -21.33 -9.27
CA HIS A 74 29.03 -21.89 -8.74
C HIS A 74 28.79 -23.39 -8.46
N GLY A 75 29.09 -24.23 -9.45
CA GLY A 75 28.66 -25.64 -9.45
C GLY A 75 27.14 -25.77 -9.51
N ASN A 76 26.56 -26.45 -8.51
CA ASN A 76 25.11 -26.57 -8.33
C ASN A 76 24.51 -25.48 -7.41
N HIS A 77 25.36 -24.62 -6.85
CA HIS A 77 24.98 -23.52 -5.97
C HIS A 77 25.01 -22.19 -6.70
N TYR A 78 24.57 -21.13 -6.04
CA TYR A 78 24.54 -19.78 -6.61
C TYR A 78 25.12 -18.77 -5.64
N TYR A 79 25.69 -17.70 -6.20
CA TYR A 79 26.04 -16.48 -5.48
C TYR A 79 25.56 -15.30 -6.32
N GLY A 80 25.31 -14.17 -5.70
CA GLY A 80 24.70 -13.06 -6.40
C GLY A 80 24.52 -11.82 -5.56
N ASN A 81 23.77 -10.89 -6.13
CA ASN A 81 23.37 -9.68 -5.46
C ASN A 81 21.84 -9.58 -5.46
N VAL A 82 21.30 -9.11 -4.34
CA VAL A 82 19.92 -8.65 -4.21
C VAL A 82 19.98 -7.14 -4.04
N THR A 83 19.28 -6.41 -4.89
CA THR A 83 19.10 -4.97 -4.76
C THR A 83 17.65 -4.70 -4.48
N ASP A 84 17.38 -3.88 -3.48
CA ASP A 84 16.03 -3.52 -3.08
C ASP A 84 16.00 -2.10 -2.53
N VAL A 85 14.80 -1.59 -2.27
CA VAL A 85 14.58 -0.34 -1.57
C VAL A 85 13.96 -0.70 -0.24
N SER A 86 14.78 -0.71 0.80
CA SER A 86 14.30 -0.92 2.16
C SER A 86 13.72 0.38 2.70
N HIS A 87 12.61 0.28 3.44
CA HIS A 87 11.95 1.47 4.01
C HIS A 87 12.89 2.26 4.95
N LYS A 88 13.89 1.59 5.54
CA LYS A 88 14.77 2.17 6.56
C LYS A 88 16.04 2.83 6.00
N HIS A 89 16.56 2.31 4.89
CA HIS A 89 17.88 2.68 4.38
C HIS A 89 17.84 3.12 2.91
N GLY A 90 16.69 3.06 2.25
CA GLY A 90 16.55 3.38 0.83
C GLY A 90 17.13 2.27 -0.04
N PRO A 91 17.65 2.59 -1.23
CA PRO A 91 18.25 1.61 -2.13
C PRO A 91 19.49 0.93 -1.52
N GLU A 92 19.43 -0.38 -1.34
CA GLU A 92 20.51 -1.20 -0.78
C GLU A 92 20.93 -2.31 -1.76
N THR A 93 22.09 -2.91 -1.51
CA THR A 93 22.58 -4.05 -2.27
C THR A 93 23.27 -5.04 -1.35
N HIS A 94 22.70 -6.23 -1.27
CA HIS A 94 23.14 -7.31 -0.42
C HIS A 94 23.81 -8.40 -1.25
N ARG A 95 24.94 -8.93 -0.79
CA ARG A 95 25.55 -10.12 -1.38
C ARG A 95 24.87 -11.34 -0.81
N VAL A 96 24.47 -12.26 -1.68
CA VAL A 96 23.71 -13.44 -1.28
C VAL A 96 24.31 -14.73 -1.82
N ASN A 97 24.14 -15.80 -1.06
CA ASN A 97 24.51 -17.15 -1.45
C ASN A 97 23.29 -18.08 -1.35
N LEU A 98 23.09 -18.91 -2.37
CA LEU A 98 22.06 -19.95 -2.42
C LEU A 98 22.73 -21.33 -2.44
N THR A 99 22.63 -22.06 -1.35
CA THR A 99 23.12 -23.45 -1.28
C THR A 99 21.97 -24.41 -1.57
N VAL A 100 21.92 -24.91 -2.81
CA VAL A 100 20.89 -25.87 -3.26
C VAL A 100 21.19 -27.30 -2.81
N SER A 101 20.16 -27.99 -2.32
CA SER A 101 20.15 -29.43 -1.99
C SER A 101 18.81 -30.05 -2.39
N GLY A 102 18.76 -30.72 -3.55
CA GLY A 102 17.52 -31.29 -4.06
C GLY A 102 16.50 -30.20 -4.43
N SER A 103 15.33 -30.22 -3.79
CA SER A 103 14.27 -29.22 -3.96
C SER A 103 14.32 -28.08 -2.94
N THR A 104 15.33 -28.04 -2.07
CA THR A 104 15.50 -26.95 -1.09
C THR A 104 16.74 -26.12 -1.41
N LEU A 105 16.72 -24.85 -1.01
CA LEU A 105 17.86 -23.96 -1.07
C LEU A 105 17.99 -23.22 0.27
N LYS A 106 19.22 -23.11 0.76
CA LYS A 106 19.53 -22.23 1.89
C LYS A 106 19.87 -20.85 1.35
N PHE A 107 19.05 -19.86 1.66
CA PHE A 107 19.27 -18.46 1.31
C PHE A 107 20.00 -17.76 2.45
N LYS A 108 21.09 -17.05 2.13
CA LYS A 108 21.83 -16.22 3.09
C LYS A 108 22.20 -14.89 2.47
N MET A 109 21.92 -13.79 3.17
CA MET A 109 22.53 -12.49 2.88
C MET A 109 23.69 -12.19 3.83
N ASN A 110 24.57 -11.27 3.42
CA ASN A 110 25.84 -11.02 4.10
C ASN A 110 25.75 -10.04 5.28
N ASP A 111 24.80 -9.12 5.26
CA ASP A 111 24.73 -7.94 6.13
C ASP A 111 23.40 -7.83 6.90
N THR A 112 22.34 -8.42 6.38
CA THR A 112 21.05 -8.63 7.07
C THR A 112 20.66 -10.12 7.05
N HIS A 113 20.01 -10.59 8.10
CA HIS A 113 19.69 -12.03 8.26
C HIS A 113 18.21 -12.28 8.53
N ASP A 114 17.34 -11.29 8.32
CA ASP A 114 15.92 -11.44 8.64
C ASP A 114 15.19 -12.36 7.65
N TYR A 115 15.68 -12.50 6.41
CA TYR A 115 15.17 -13.42 5.39
C TYR A 115 15.98 -14.71 5.22
N ASP A 116 17.05 -14.87 6.00
CA ASP A 116 17.90 -16.07 5.96
C ASP A 116 17.12 -17.28 6.48
N THR A 117 16.89 -18.26 5.61
CA THR A 117 16.24 -19.53 5.96
C THR A 117 16.45 -20.57 4.86
N ASP A 118 15.99 -21.79 5.14
CA ASP A 118 15.83 -22.81 4.12
C ASP A 118 14.49 -22.60 3.42
N TYR A 119 14.54 -22.41 2.11
CA TYR A 119 13.37 -22.32 1.24
C TYR A 119 13.20 -23.61 0.44
N GLN A 120 11.96 -24.07 0.33
CA GLN A 120 11.56 -25.16 -0.55
C GLN A 120 11.06 -24.61 -1.88
N ILE A 121 11.59 -25.10 -2.98
CA ILE A 121 11.11 -24.76 -4.32
C ILE A 121 9.79 -25.49 -4.57
N LEU A 122 8.77 -24.71 -4.93
CA LEU A 122 7.42 -25.19 -5.22
C LEU A 122 7.20 -25.36 -6.74
N ALA A 123 7.75 -24.45 -7.54
CA ALA A 123 7.67 -24.48 -8.99
C ALA A 123 8.87 -23.76 -9.62
N VAL A 124 9.33 -24.25 -10.78
CA VAL A 124 10.37 -23.61 -11.60
C VAL A 124 9.95 -23.71 -13.06
N ASP A 125 9.89 -22.57 -13.72
CA ASP A 125 9.69 -22.41 -15.16
C ASP A 125 10.83 -21.54 -15.72
N LYS A 126 10.91 -21.40 -17.05
CA LYS A 126 11.86 -20.48 -17.68
C LYS A 126 11.57 -19.01 -17.35
N ASP A 127 10.29 -18.68 -17.09
CA ASP A 127 9.80 -17.31 -16.92
C ASP A 127 9.63 -16.91 -15.44
N TYR A 128 9.50 -17.88 -14.53
CA TYR A 128 9.35 -17.63 -13.10
C TYR A 128 9.84 -18.80 -12.24
N PHE A 129 10.06 -18.55 -10.96
CA PHE A 129 10.14 -19.60 -9.95
C PHE A 129 9.42 -19.19 -8.67
N ILE A 130 8.98 -20.19 -7.91
CA ILE A 130 8.24 -20.05 -6.67
C ILE A 130 8.95 -20.85 -5.59
N PHE A 131 9.19 -20.23 -4.45
CA PHE A 131 9.72 -20.90 -3.28
C PHE A 131 9.03 -20.43 -2.00
N TYR A 132 9.09 -21.26 -0.97
CA TYR A 132 8.43 -21.04 0.31
C TYR A 132 9.36 -21.39 1.47
N GLY A 133 9.43 -20.53 2.48
CA GLY A 133 10.32 -20.72 3.63
C GLY A 133 9.77 -20.11 4.90
N TYR A 134 10.51 -20.22 5.99
CA TYR A 134 10.16 -19.67 7.30
C TYR A 134 11.28 -18.73 7.78
N PRO A 135 11.41 -17.54 7.17
CA PRO A 135 12.41 -16.57 7.60
C PRO A 135 12.08 -15.99 8.96
N LYS A 136 13.08 -15.44 9.66
CA LYS A 136 12.88 -14.77 10.95
C LYS A 136 11.91 -13.59 10.85
N ALA A 137 11.92 -12.89 9.72
CA ALA A 137 10.97 -11.82 9.41
C ALA A 137 9.52 -12.31 9.45
N ILE A 138 9.26 -13.51 8.89
CA ILE A 138 7.93 -14.09 8.74
C ILE A 138 7.96 -15.57 9.17
N PRO A 139 7.98 -15.85 10.48
CA PRO A 139 8.17 -17.20 11.01
C PRO A 139 6.94 -18.11 10.79
N SER A 140 5.80 -17.55 10.41
CA SER A 140 4.60 -18.31 10.02
C SER A 140 4.71 -18.93 8.63
N GLY A 141 5.62 -18.42 7.79
CA GLY A 141 5.83 -18.89 6.43
C GLY A 141 5.69 -17.78 5.39
N LEU A 142 6.52 -17.84 4.34
CA LEU A 142 6.61 -16.83 3.30
C LEU A 142 6.75 -17.51 1.94
N ALA A 143 5.76 -17.30 1.07
CA ALA A 143 5.77 -17.68 -0.33
C ALA A 143 6.22 -16.49 -1.20
N LEU A 144 7.10 -16.72 -2.15
CA LEU A 144 7.69 -15.68 -2.98
C LEU A 144 7.73 -16.12 -4.45
N ILE A 145 7.41 -15.20 -5.36
CA ILE A 145 7.35 -15.42 -6.79
C ILE A 145 8.28 -14.46 -7.52
N HIS A 146 9.24 -15.05 -8.22
CA HIS A 146 10.29 -14.34 -8.94
C HIS A 146 10.06 -14.50 -10.42
N TYR A 147 10.11 -13.40 -11.15
CA TYR A 147 9.82 -13.35 -12.59
C TYR A 147 11.05 -12.92 -13.38
N ARG A 148 11.15 -13.37 -14.63
CA ARG A 148 12.12 -12.84 -15.59
C ARG A 148 11.77 -11.43 -16.07
N GLN A 149 10.48 -11.15 -16.15
CA GLN A 149 9.96 -9.85 -16.56
C GLN A 149 9.63 -9.03 -15.30
N PRO A 150 9.94 -7.72 -15.28
CA PRO A 150 9.55 -6.86 -14.15
C PRO A 150 8.03 -6.70 -14.04
N CYS A 151 7.31 -6.87 -15.16
CA CYS A 151 5.86 -6.97 -15.25
C CYS A 151 5.53 -8.19 -16.14
N PRO A 152 5.21 -9.34 -15.55
CA PRO A 152 4.92 -10.57 -16.29
C PRO A 152 3.63 -10.41 -17.08
N LYS A 153 3.64 -10.92 -18.30
CA LYS A 153 2.48 -10.91 -19.19
C LYS A 153 1.38 -11.83 -18.66
N GLU A 154 0.16 -11.63 -19.14
CA GLU A 154 -1.02 -12.35 -18.67
C GLU A 154 -0.91 -13.88 -18.86
N ASP A 155 -0.25 -14.34 -19.92
CA ASP A 155 0.00 -15.77 -20.16
C ASP A 155 0.91 -16.40 -19.10
N ILE A 156 1.90 -15.65 -18.61
CA ILE A 156 2.78 -16.06 -17.50
C ILE A 156 1.98 -16.09 -16.19
N LEU A 157 1.18 -15.05 -15.92
CA LEU A 157 0.32 -15.00 -14.74
C LEU A 157 -0.70 -16.16 -14.70
N LYS A 158 -1.24 -16.57 -15.85
CA LYS A 158 -2.12 -17.75 -15.96
C LYS A 158 -1.40 -19.04 -15.55
N LYS A 159 -0.13 -19.22 -15.94
CA LYS A 159 0.69 -20.36 -15.52
C LYS A 159 0.98 -20.35 -14.01
N VAL A 160 1.39 -19.20 -13.48
CA VAL A 160 1.64 -19.03 -12.04
C VAL A 160 0.39 -19.37 -11.21
N LYS A 161 -0.78 -18.86 -11.60
CA LYS A 161 -2.05 -19.17 -10.94
C LYS A 161 -2.36 -20.67 -10.94
N LYS A 162 -2.01 -21.38 -12.02
CA LYS A 162 -2.19 -22.84 -12.11
C LYS A 162 -1.21 -23.57 -11.20
N ASP A 163 0.05 -23.17 -11.20
CA ASP A 163 1.09 -23.81 -10.38
C ASP A 163 0.87 -23.61 -8.89
N LEU A 164 0.43 -22.41 -8.46
CA LEU A 164 0.04 -22.16 -7.08
C LEU A 164 -1.10 -23.10 -6.63
N LYS A 165 -2.14 -23.25 -7.46
CA LYS A 165 -3.23 -24.19 -7.16
C LYS A 165 -2.75 -25.64 -7.04
N ASN A 166 -1.78 -26.05 -7.86
CA ASN A 166 -1.18 -27.38 -7.78
C ASN A 166 -0.43 -27.63 -6.47
N VAL A 167 0.02 -26.57 -5.79
CA VAL A 167 0.71 -26.63 -4.51
C VAL A 167 -0.14 -26.11 -3.35
N CYS A 168 -1.47 -26.17 -3.48
CA CYS A 168 -2.45 -25.79 -2.46
C CYS A 168 -2.35 -24.32 -2.00
N LEU A 169 -1.91 -23.43 -2.89
CA LEU A 169 -1.91 -21.98 -2.67
C LEU A 169 -2.85 -21.30 -3.67
N ASP A 170 -3.40 -20.15 -3.31
CA ASP A 170 -4.23 -19.33 -4.19
C ASP A 170 -3.56 -17.97 -4.45
N TYR A 171 -3.38 -17.62 -5.73
CA TYR A 171 -2.77 -16.35 -6.14
C TYR A 171 -3.51 -15.13 -5.60
N LYS A 172 -4.82 -15.24 -5.32
CA LYS A 172 -5.58 -14.13 -4.71
C LYS A 172 -5.04 -13.69 -3.34
N ASN A 173 -4.29 -14.56 -2.67
CA ASN A 173 -3.68 -14.31 -1.36
C ASN A 173 -2.28 -13.67 -1.49
N PHE A 174 -1.79 -13.45 -2.71
CA PHE A 174 -0.48 -12.85 -2.98
C PHE A 174 -0.66 -11.37 -3.35
N ALA A 175 0.17 -10.52 -2.77
CA ALA A 175 0.37 -9.16 -3.27
C ALA A 175 1.24 -9.18 -4.53
N CYS A 176 1.05 -8.21 -5.44
CA CYS A 176 1.81 -8.12 -6.68
C CYS A 176 2.19 -6.66 -7.00
N ILE A 177 3.49 -6.38 -7.12
CA ILE A 177 3.98 -5.11 -7.65
C ILE A 177 4.26 -5.32 -9.13
N CYS A 178 3.36 -5.01 -10.05
CA CYS A 178 3.69 -4.96 -11.49
C CYS A 178 3.11 -3.68 -12.09
N ILE A 179 3.99 -2.70 -12.31
CA ILE A 179 3.67 -1.40 -12.91
C ILE A 179 3.66 -1.58 -14.44
N ASN A 180 2.49 -1.81 -15.02
CA ASN A 180 2.31 -1.82 -16.46
C ASN A 180 2.18 -0.37 -16.99
N THR A 181 3.20 0.46 -16.78
CA THR A 181 3.34 1.78 -17.42
C THR A 181 4.82 2.05 -17.66
N GLY A 182 5.18 2.37 -18.90
CA GLY A 182 6.55 2.77 -19.22
C GLY A 182 6.82 4.14 -18.64
N PHE A 183 7.54 4.24 -17.52
CA PHE A 183 8.22 5.46 -17.08
C PHE A 183 9.48 5.10 -16.28
N GLN A 184 10.53 5.89 -16.52
CA GLN A 184 11.87 5.72 -15.96
C GLN A 184 11.88 5.99 -14.45
N LEU A 185 12.65 5.17 -13.71
CA LEU A 185 13.03 5.39 -12.32
C LEU A 185 13.87 6.68 -12.20
N TYR A 186 13.41 7.65 -11.41
CA TYR A 186 14.28 8.63 -10.77
C TYR A 186 14.52 8.21 -9.30
N PRO A 187 15.75 8.33 -8.78
CA PRO A 187 16.04 7.99 -7.39
C PRO A 187 15.63 9.14 -6.47
N VAL A 188 14.74 8.90 -5.52
CA VAL A 188 14.45 9.85 -4.44
C VAL A 188 15.31 9.49 -3.23
N THR A 189 16.34 10.28 -3.00
CA THR A 189 17.07 10.34 -1.72
C THR A 189 16.26 11.17 -0.73
N PHE A 190 15.88 10.62 0.42
CA PHE A 190 15.49 11.43 1.58
C PHE A 190 16.15 10.97 2.87
N ASN A 191 16.53 11.97 3.64
CA ASN A 191 17.54 11.96 4.70
C ASN A 191 16.89 11.68 6.06
N GLN A 192 17.58 10.90 6.90
CA GLN A 192 17.12 10.47 8.22
C GLN A 192 17.02 11.63 9.22
N ASN A 193 15.96 11.64 10.03
CA ASN A 193 16.03 11.83 11.49
C ASN A 193 14.63 11.86 12.13
N THR A 194 14.26 10.86 12.93
CA THR A 194 14.21 10.97 14.41
C THR A 194 13.55 9.77 15.10
N SER A 195 14.25 9.32 16.15
CA SER A 195 13.73 8.92 17.47
C SER A 195 12.70 7.79 17.63
N THR A 196 13.26 6.66 18.07
CA THR A 196 12.67 5.58 18.85
C THR A 196 11.67 6.01 19.93
N LYS A 197 10.38 5.87 19.65
CA LYS A 197 9.27 5.59 20.59
C LYS A 197 8.03 5.50 19.71
N HIS A 198 7.42 4.33 19.54
CA HIS A 198 5.99 4.11 19.22
C HIS A 198 5.75 2.63 18.84
N LYS A 199 6.20 1.70 19.70
CA LYS A 199 5.76 0.30 19.66
C LYS A 199 4.54 0.15 20.58
N MET A 200 3.35 0.55 20.12
CA MET A 200 2.02 0.14 20.66
C MET A 200 0.89 1.03 20.10
N LYS A 201 0.67 1.06 18.78
CA LYS A 201 -0.58 1.59 18.18
C LYS A 201 -0.99 0.91 16.86
N VAL A 202 -0.18 0.01 16.30
CA VAL A 202 -0.35 -0.56 14.95
C VAL A 202 -1.45 -1.65 14.86
N VAL A 203 -1.98 -2.16 15.97
CA VAL A 203 -2.92 -3.30 15.95
C VAL A 203 -4.37 -2.91 15.60
N LEU A 204 -4.73 -1.62 15.61
CA LEU A 204 -6.10 -1.19 15.27
C LEU A 204 -6.32 -0.83 13.79
N ILE A 205 -5.26 -0.66 12.99
CA ILE A 205 -5.33 -0.24 11.57
C ILE A 205 -5.51 -1.46 10.63
N PHE A 206 -5.26 -2.69 11.12
CA PHE A 206 -5.25 -3.91 10.30
C PHE A 206 -6.62 -4.38 9.76
N ILE A 207 -7.74 -3.80 10.18
CA ILE A 207 -9.07 -4.19 9.67
C ILE A 207 -9.51 -3.34 8.47
N ALA A 208 -8.95 -2.14 8.27
CA ALA A 208 -9.33 -1.25 7.18
C ALA A 208 -8.59 -1.53 5.86
N ALA A 209 -7.31 -1.92 5.90
CA ALA A 209 -6.50 -2.17 4.70
C ALA A 209 -6.85 -3.49 3.96
N ILE A 210 -7.49 -4.46 4.63
CA ILE A 210 -8.03 -5.69 3.99
C ILE A 210 -9.26 -5.38 3.11
N LEU A 211 -9.75 -4.13 3.13
CA LEU A 211 -10.84 -3.61 2.30
C LEU A 211 -10.37 -2.53 1.31
N LEU A 212 -9.07 -2.49 0.93
CA LEU A 212 -8.66 -1.75 -0.27
C LEU A 212 -9.16 -2.52 -1.51
N ALA A 213 -10.45 -2.31 -1.76
CA ALA A 213 -11.14 -2.64 -2.98
C ALA A 213 -10.26 -2.29 -4.17
N ASN A 214 -10.34 -3.10 -5.23
CA ASN A 214 -10.02 -2.62 -6.57
C ASN A 214 -10.71 -1.25 -6.71
N ALA A 215 -9.96 -0.15 -6.67
CA ALA A 215 -10.53 1.16 -6.90
C ALA A 215 -11.14 1.08 -8.30
N GLU A 216 -12.47 1.15 -8.37
CA GLU A 216 -13.16 1.07 -9.65
C GLU A 216 -12.59 2.17 -10.54
N LYS A 217 -12.13 1.80 -11.73
CA LYS A 217 -11.64 2.81 -12.68
C LYS A 217 -12.85 3.58 -13.18
N PRO A 218 -12.81 4.93 -13.17
CA PRO A 218 -13.90 5.71 -13.70
C PRO A 218 -14.01 5.53 -15.21
N CYS A 219 -15.17 5.88 -15.76
CA CYS A 219 -15.35 6.18 -17.18
C CYS A 219 -15.42 7.71 -17.36
N PRO A 220 -14.29 8.40 -17.62
CA PRO A 220 -14.27 9.85 -17.67
C PRO A 220 -15.14 10.39 -18.81
N PRO A 221 -15.83 11.53 -18.64
CA PRO A 221 -16.59 12.10 -19.73
C PRO A 221 -15.65 12.53 -20.87
N GLU A 222 -16.06 12.27 -22.12
CA GLU A 222 -15.29 12.65 -23.31
C GLU A 222 -15.21 14.18 -23.43
N ASP A 223 -16.35 14.86 -23.30
CA ASP A 223 -16.52 16.31 -23.52
C ASP A 223 -16.57 17.14 -22.22
N LEU A 224 -15.92 16.68 -21.13
CA LEU A 224 -15.87 17.48 -19.90
C LEU A 224 -15.04 18.74 -20.10
N GLU A 225 -15.68 19.90 -20.01
CA GLU A 225 -15.01 21.19 -19.92
C GLU A 225 -14.83 21.60 -18.45
N VAL A 226 -13.61 22.00 -18.09
CA VAL A 226 -13.30 22.58 -16.78
C VAL A 226 -13.31 24.10 -16.93
N PRO A 227 -14.29 24.81 -16.31
CA PRO A 227 -14.34 26.26 -16.43
C PRO A 227 -13.10 26.93 -15.82
N PRO A 228 -12.54 27.97 -16.45
CA PRO A 228 -11.49 28.77 -15.85
C PRO A 228 -11.92 29.26 -14.46
N ARG A 229 -11.02 29.21 -13.49
CA ARG A 229 -11.27 29.63 -12.10
C ARG A 229 -12.28 28.77 -11.32
N ALA A 230 -12.71 27.62 -11.84
CA ALA A 230 -13.62 26.72 -11.12
C ALA A 230 -13.12 26.38 -9.70
N PHE A 231 -11.81 26.14 -9.55
CA PHE A 231 -11.18 25.75 -8.28
C PHE A 231 -10.87 26.92 -7.33
N VAL A 232 -11.12 28.19 -7.70
CA VAL A 232 -10.77 29.33 -6.83
C VAL A 232 -11.51 29.27 -5.50
N GLY A 233 -10.84 29.60 -4.41
CA GLY A 233 -11.42 29.72 -3.08
C GLY A 233 -11.22 28.47 -2.23
N LYS A 234 -12.05 28.35 -1.18
CA LYS A 234 -11.94 27.30 -0.16
C LYS A 234 -12.73 26.05 -0.55
N TRP A 235 -12.12 24.89 -0.32
CA TRP A 235 -12.70 23.56 -0.50
C TRP A 235 -12.37 22.67 0.71
N TYR A 236 -13.17 21.63 0.85
CA TYR A 236 -13.07 20.64 1.91
C TYR A 236 -13.09 19.25 1.27
N LEU A 237 -11.96 18.55 1.32
CA LEU A 237 -11.90 17.15 0.92
C LEU A 237 -12.55 16.31 2.04
N ARG A 238 -13.70 15.69 1.74
CA ARG A 238 -14.54 15.03 2.76
C ARG A 238 -14.95 13.61 2.42
N SER A 239 -14.78 13.19 1.17
CA SER A 239 -15.05 11.81 0.76
C SER A 239 -13.97 11.33 -0.21
N ALA A 240 -13.56 10.07 -0.06
CA ALA A 240 -12.52 9.46 -0.89
C ALA A 240 -12.80 7.96 -1.12
N SER A 241 -12.33 7.43 -2.25
CA SER A 241 -12.33 5.99 -2.52
C SER A 241 -11.01 5.56 -3.17
N PRO A 242 -10.20 4.70 -2.52
CA PRO A 242 -10.42 4.13 -1.20
C PRO A 242 -10.47 5.18 -0.08
N ASP A 243 -10.97 4.78 1.09
CA ASP A 243 -10.96 5.65 2.27
C ASP A 243 -9.52 5.95 2.71
N ILE A 244 -9.21 7.25 2.89
CA ILE A 244 -7.89 7.73 3.32
C ILE A 244 -7.93 8.39 4.70
N PHE A 245 -9.10 8.53 5.30
CA PHE A 245 -9.30 9.36 6.49
C PHE A 245 -8.81 8.71 7.79
N GLU A 246 -8.26 7.50 7.73
CA GLU A 246 -7.49 6.92 8.84
C GLU A 246 -6.07 7.49 8.93
N ASN A 247 -5.52 7.99 7.81
CA ASN A 247 -4.14 8.47 7.70
C ASN A 247 -4.05 9.99 7.67
N VAL A 248 -5.07 10.68 7.16
CA VAL A 248 -5.10 12.14 7.05
C VAL A 248 -6.53 12.64 7.20
N THR A 249 -6.75 13.64 8.05
CA THR A 249 -8.10 14.13 8.37
C THR A 249 -8.19 15.65 8.28
N ASN A 250 -9.41 16.18 8.34
CA ASN A 250 -9.70 17.62 8.41
C ASN A 250 -9.08 18.44 7.26
N ILE A 251 -9.02 17.85 6.07
CA ILE A 251 -8.34 18.44 4.93
C ILE A 251 -9.11 19.67 4.44
N THR A 252 -8.42 20.79 4.28
CA THR A 252 -8.96 22.05 3.79
C THR A 252 -8.01 22.63 2.75
N GLU A 253 -8.55 22.95 1.58
CA GLU A 253 -7.78 23.42 0.44
C GLU A 253 -8.19 24.86 0.11
N VAL A 254 -7.23 25.74 -0.15
CA VAL A 254 -7.50 27.14 -0.52
C VAL A 254 -6.66 27.51 -1.74
N TYR A 255 -7.33 27.77 -2.86
CA TYR A 255 -6.66 28.07 -4.13
C TYR A 255 -6.90 29.50 -4.60
N SER A 256 -5.83 30.10 -5.14
CA SER A 256 -5.83 31.38 -5.86
C SER A 256 -5.45 31.15 -7.32
N ALA A 257 -6.12 31.85 -8.23
CA ALA A 257 -5.84 31.73 -9.65
C ALA A 257 -4.53 32.41 -10.04
N ARG A 258 -3.79 31.79 -10.96
CA ARG A 258 -2.62 32.33 -11.66
C ARG A 258 -2.75 32.02 -13.15
N GLY A 259 -3.42 32.90 -13.89
CA GLY A 259 -3.80 32.60 -15.27
C GLY A 259 -4.85 31.49 -15.30
N ASN A 260 -4.55 30.40 -16.02
CA ASN A 260 -5.36 29.18 -16.04
C ASN A 260 -4.95 28.16 -14.95
N ASP A 261 -3.80 28.37 -14.32
CA ASP A 261 -3.27 27.54 -13.24
C ASP A 261 -3.68 28.09 -11.87
N TYR A 262 -3.34 27.38 -10.80
CA TYR A 262 -3.60 27.80 -9.42
C TYR A 262 -2.40 27.56 -8.51
N PHE A 263 -2.36 28.32 -7.44
CA PHE A 263 -1.47 28.11 -6.30
C PHE A 263 -2.28 28.26 -5.02
N GLY A 264 -1.88 27.61 -3.95
CA GLY A 264 -2.70 27.57 -2.75
C GLY A 264 -2.02 26.94 -1.56
N ASN A 265 -2.83 26.72 -0.54
CA ASN A 265 -2.43 25.96 0.64
C ASN A 265 -3.41 24.81 0.86
N VAL A 266 -2.87 23.68 1.32
CA VAL A 266 -3.63 22.57 1.88
C VAL A 266 -3.28 22.52 3.37
N THR A 267 -4.30 22.46 4.22
CA THR A 267 -4.12 22.19 5.65
C THR A 267 -4.83 20.90 5.99
N GLU A 268 -4.19 20.09 6.79
CA GLU A 268 -4.68 18.76 7.19
C GLU A 268 -4.25 18.45 8.61
N GLU A 269 -4.83 17.41 9.19
CA GLU A 269 -4.44 16.87 10.48
C GLU A 269 -3.89 15.46 10.28
N SER A 270 -2.58 15.33 10.46
CA SER A 270 -1.86 14.07 10.40
C SER A 270 -1.71 13.44 11.79
N PRO A 271 -1.73 12.10 11.89
CA PRO A 271 -1.49 11.41 13.15
C PRO A 271 -0.11 11.68 13.77
N GLU A 272 0.90 12.03 12.95
CA GLU A 272 2.28 12.20 13.38
C GLU A 272 2.60 13.64 13.81
N TYR A 273 2.19 14.63 13.01
CA TYR A 273 2.59 16.03 13.19
C TYR A 273 1.45 16.92 13.70
N GLY A 274 0.23 16.39 13.78
CA GLY A 274 -0.96 17.18 14.12
C GLY A 274 -1.36 18.05 12.93
N GLN A 275 -1.70 19.31 13.18
CA GLN A 275 -2.13 20.20 12.09
C GLN A 275 -0.93 20.65 11.24
N GLU A 276 -0.96 20.29 9.95
CA GLU A 276 0.05 20.64 8.96
C GLU A 276 -0.49 21.65 7.93
N LEU A 277 0.43 22.35 7.26
CA LEU A 277 0.13 23.28 6.19
C LEU A 277 1.16 23.14 5.08
N HIS A 278 0.67 22.80 3.90
CA HIS A 278 1.47 22.60 2.70
C HIS A 278 1.12 23.64 1.64
N ARG A 279 2.12 24.14 0.94
CA ARG A 279 1.92 25.01 -0.24
C ARG A 279 1.83 24.15 -1.48
N VAL A 280 0.83 24.44 -2.31
CA VAL A 280 0.55 23.61 -3.48
C VAL A 280 0.41 24.43 -4.75
N ASN A 281 0.81 23.83 -5.87
CA ASN A 281 0.59 24.34 -7.21
C ASN A 281 -0.24 23.35 -8.01
N LEU A 282 -1.16 23.90 -8.79
CA LEU A 282 -2.09 23.18 -9.65
C LEU A 282 -1.89 23.67 -11.09
N THR A 283 -1.36 22.82 -11.97
CA THR A 283 -1.09 23.17 -13.37
C THR A 283 -2.10 22.49 -14.28
N PHE A 284 -2.84 23.23 -15.10
CA PHE A 284 -3.88 22.68 -15.97
C PHE A 284 -3.39 22.46 -17.40
N SER A 285 -3.73 21.29 -17.95
CA SER A 285 -3.59 20.96 -19.37
C SER A 285 -4.85 20.28 -19.86
N GLY A 286 -5.80 21.08 -20.38
CA GLY A 286 -7.13 20.59 -20.75
C GLY A 286 -7.93 20.15 -19.53
N LYS A 287 -8.32 18.87 -19.48
CA LYS A 287 -9.05 18.26 -18.35
C LYS A 287 -8.15 17.62 -17.28
N ASN A 288 -6.84 17.63 -17.51
CA ASN A 288 -5.87 17.10 -16.57
C ASN A 288 -5.27 18.23 -15.74
N LEU A 289 -4.99 17.92 -14.48
CA LEU A 289 -4.48 18.83 -13.48
C LEU A 289 -3.26 18.19 -12.82
N THR A 290 -2.07 18.77 -12.91
CA THR A 290 -0.93 18.30 -12.12
C THR A 290 -0.92 19.01 -10.76
N LEU A 291 -0.99 18.23 -9.68
CA LEU A 291 -0.75 18.70 -8.31
C LEU A 291 0.73 18.56 -7.98
N LYS A 292 1.30 19.62 -7.38
CA LYS A 292 2.61 19.61 -6.75
C LYS A 292 2.53 20.22 -5.36
N ILE A 293 3.05 19.52 -4.38
CA ILE A 293 3.16 19.93 -2.99
C ILE A 293 4.63 20.26 -2.71
N ASN A 294 4.89 21.26 -1.86
CA ASN A 294 6.22 21.85 -1.72
C ASN A 294 7.18 21.04 -0.84
N ASP A 295 6.69 20.31 0.15
CA ASP A 295 7.47 19.70 1.24
C ASP A 295 7.20 18.21 1.45
N THR A 296 6.14 17.67 0.84
CA THR A 296 5.87 16.24 0.67
C THR A 296 5.51 15.98 -0.78
N HIS A 297 5.76 14.77 -1.30
CA HIS A 297 5.53 14.43 -2.72
C HIS A 297 4.69 13.17 -2.91
N GLU A 298 4.18 12.57 -1.83
CA GLU A 298 3.41 11.31 -1.89
C GLU A 298 2.11 11.44 -2.70
N TYR A 299 1.58 12.66 -2.80
CA TYR A 299 0.37 13.01 -3.55
C TYR A 299 0.65 13.84 -4.82
N ASP A 300 1.93 14.03 -5.19
CA ASP A 300 2.30 14.72 -6.43
C ASP A 300 1.95 13.83 -7.61
N THR A 301 0.88 14.18 -8.33
CA THR A 301 0.42 13.38 -9.46
C THR A 301 -0.42 14.18 -10.45
N GLU A 302 -0.65 13.58 -11.61
CA GLU A 302 -1.62 14.06 -12.58
C GLU A 302 -3.02 13.58 -12.17
N ASN A 303 -3.92 14.54 -12.02
CA ASN A 303 -5.30 14.38 -11.61
C ASN A 303 -6.18 14.50 -12.85
N GLN A 304 -7.07 13.53 -13.02
CA GLN A 304 -8.13 13.62 -14.01
C GLN A 304 -9.39 14.17 -13.34
N ILE A 305 -9.92 15.27 -13.88
CA ILE A 305 -11.20 15.79 -13.40
C ILE A 305 -12.33 14.95 -13.99
N LEU A 306 -13.23 14.48 -13.13
CA LEU A 306 -14.37 13.64 -13.51
C LEU A 306 -15.67 14.44 -13.53
N ALA A 307 -15.84 15.38 -12.61
CA ALA A 307 -17.01 16.26 -12.56
C ALA A 307 -16.68 17.58 -11.84
N VAL A 308 -17.29 18.67 -12.28
CA VAL A 308 -17.20 20.00 -11.65
C VAL A 308 -18.60 20.58 -11.51
N ASP A 309 -18.96 20.98 -10.30
CA ASP A 309 -20.17 21.72 -9.96
C ASP A 309 -19.79 22.96 -9.14
N LYS A 310 -20.74 23.88 -8.95
CA LYS A 310 -20.53 25.03 -8.06
C LYS A 310 -20.25 24.62 -6.61
N ASP A 311 -20.76 23.46 -6.17
CA ASP A 311 -20.71 22.99 -4.79
C ASP A 311 -19.70 21.86 -4.55
N TYR A 312 -19.22 21.18 -5.60
CA TYR A 312 -18.26 20.08 -5.48
C TYR A 312 -17.38 19.90 -6.72
N VAL A 313 -16.25 19.22 -6.54
CA VAL A 313 -15.40 18.69 -7.61
C VAL A 313 -15.12 17.22 -7.33
N ILE A 314 -15.15 16.39 -8.37
CA ILE A 314 -14.73 14.99 -8.31
C ILE A 314 -13.47 14.85 -9.18
N SER A 315 -12.41 14.35 -8.58
CA SER A 315 -11.16 14.05 -9.27
C SER A 315 -10.77 12.59 -9.06
N TYR A 316 -9.93 12.07 -9.96
CA TYR A 316 -9.34 10.74 -9.86
C TYR A 316 -7.85 10.83 -10.12
N VAL A 317 -7.06 10.23 -9.24
CA VAL A 317 -5.64 10.50 -9.10
C VAL A 317 -4.88 9.19 -8.89
N TYR A 318 -3.60 9.14 -9.27
CA TYR A 318 -2.72 7.99 -9.03
C TYR A 318 -1.50 8.42 -8.21
N PRO A 319 -1.67 8.77 -6.92
CA PRO A 319 -0.57 9.18 -6.04
C PRO A 319 0.28 7.98 -5.64
N GLU A 320 1.52 8.22 -5.20
CA GLU A 320 2.40 7.16 -4.69
C GLU A 320 1.78 6.43 -3.50
N ALA A 321 1.03 7.16 -2.66
CA ALA A 321 0.30 6.60 -1.52
C ALA A 321 -0.83 5.61 -1.92
N VAL A 322 -1.45 5.80 -3.08
CA VAL A 322 -2.56 4.95 -3.57
C VAL A 322 -2.40 4.70 -5.07
N PRO A 323 -1.44 3.85 -5.48
CA PRO A 323 -1.07 3.67 -6.87
C PRO A 323 -2.12 2.91 -7.68
N SER A 324 -3.08 2.24 -7.03
CA SER A 324 -4.24 1.60 -7.65
C SER A 324 -5.27 2.61 -8.18
N GLY A 325 -5.16 3.87 -7.74
CA GLY A 325 -6.06 4.96 -8.09
C GLY A 325 -6.93 5.38 -6.90
N LEU A 326 -7.18 6.68 -6.81
CA LEU A 326 -7.86 7.32 -5.70
C LEU A 326 -8.84 8.35 -6.25
N ALA A 327 -10.12 8.16 -5.95
CA ALA A 327 -11.17 9.12 -6.25
C ALA A 327 -11.36 10.07 -5.06
N LEU A 328 -11.39 11.38 -5.32
CA LEU A 328 -11.47 12.42 -4.31
C LEU A 328 -12.69 13.32 -4.58
N ILE A 329 -13.43 13.67 -3.52
CA ILE A 329 -14.57 14.58 -3.58
C ILE A 329 -14.33 15.79 -2.70
N HIS A 330 -14.16 16.93 -3.36
CA HIS A 330 -13.90 18.23 -2.74
C HIS A 330 -15.21 19.02 -2.71
N TYR A 331 -15.62 19.50 -1.54
CA TYR A 331 -16.88 20.23 -1.36
C TYR A 331 -16.64 21.69 -0.99
N ARG A 332 -17.58 22.58 -1.33
CA ARG A 332 -17.58 23.95 -0.81
C ARG A 332 -18.00 24.04 0.64
N GLN A 333 -18.86 23.14 1.08
CA GLN A 333 -19.35 23.07 2.44
C GLN A 333 -18.55 22.02 3.23
N PRO A 334 -18.16 22.30 4.49
CA PRO A 334 -17.47 21.32 5.32
C PRO A 334 -18.34 20.10 5.63
N CYS A 335 -19.66 20.30 5.66
CA CYS A 335 -20.69 19.27 5.83
C CYS A 335 -21.74 19.49 4.72
N PRO A 336 -21.61 18.82 3.57
CA PRO A 336 -22.50 19.03 2.44
C PRO A 336 -23.93 18.63 2.76
N LYS A 337 -24.89 19.45 2.35
CA LYS A 337 -26.32 19.17 2.51
C LYS A 337 -26.74 17.99 1.64
N GLU A 338 -27.87 17.36 1.99
CA GLU A 338 -28.38 16.17 1.30
C GLU A 338 -28.61 16.39 -0.21
N ASP A 339 -29.00 17.61 -0.63
CA ASP A 339 -29.17 17.94 -2.05
C ASP A 339 -27.85 17.90 -2.83
N VAL A 340 -26.75 18.35 -2.21
CA VAL A 340 -25.40 18.27 -2.79
C VAL A 340 -24.96 16.81 -2.87
N ILE A 341 -25.14 16.04 -1.80
CA ILE A 341 -24.81 14.60 -1.76
C ILE A 341 -25.59 13.83 -2.85
N LYS A 342 -26.88 14.15 -3.07
CA LYS A 342 -27.68 13.54 -4.15
C LYS A 342 -27.11 13.84 -5.53
N ARG A 343 -26.63 15.07 -5.79
CA ARG A 343 -25.99 15.43 -7.07
C ARG A 343 -24.65 14.71 -7.26
N VAL A 344 -23.83 14.60 -6.20
CA VAL A 344 -22.58 13.82 -6.21
C VAL A 344 -22.84 12.35 -6.52
N LYS A 345 -23.81 11.72 -5.86
CA LYS A 345 -24.20 10.33 -6.13
C LYS A 345 -24.60 10.09 -7.59
N LYS A 346 -25.26 11.07 -8.21
CA LYS A 346 -25.59 11.01 -9.65
C LYS A 346 -24.34 11.15 -10.51
N ALA A 347 -23.50 12.16 -10.25
CA ALA A 347 -22.28 12.40 -11.00
C ALA A 347 -21.31 11.22 -10.96
N LEU A 348 -21.17 10.55 -9.81
CA LEU A 348 -20.36 9.33 -9.67
C LEU A 348 -20.87 8.21 -10.57
N LYS A 349 -22.18 7.97 -10.61
CA LYS A 349 -22.78 6.95 -11.48
C LYS A 349 -22.54 7.26 -12.96
N ASP A 350 -22.61 8.53 -13.33
CA ASP A 350 -22.36 8.98 -14.71
C ASP A 350 -20.90 8.72 -15.13
N VAL A 351 -19.97 8.60 -14.18
CA VAL A 351 -18.55 8.26 -14.42
C VAL A 351 -18.18 6.85 -13.94
N CYS A 352 -19.15 5.94 -13.89
CA CYS A 352 -18.97 4.52 -13.55
C CYS A 352 -18.43 4.23 -12.14
N LEU A 353 -18.64 5.15 -11.19
CA LEU A 353 -18.33 4.97 -9.77
C LEU A 353 -19.61 4.92 -8.93
N ASP A 354 -19.54 4.31 -7.73
CA ASP A 354 -20.66 4.26 -6.79
C ASP A 354 -20.28 4.84 -5.42
N TYR A 355 -21.04 5.84 -4.96
CA TYR A 355 -20.80 6.55 -3.71
C TYR A 355 -20.73 5.63 -2.49
N LYS A 356 -21.39 4.46 -2.51
CA LYS A 356 -21.35 3.52 -1.38
C LYS A 356 -19.95 2.98 -1.06
N TYR A 357 -19.00 3.10 -2.00
CA TYR A 357 -17.61 2.68 -1.83
C TYR A 357 -16.68 3.82 -1.39
N PHE A 358 -17.23 5.00 -1.13
CA PHE A 358 -16.48 6.15 -0.62
C PHE A 358 -16.55 6.17 0.90
N GLY A 359 -15.39 6.31 1.53
CA GLY A 359 -15.27 6.68 2.94
C GLY A 359 -15.50 8.18 3.14
N ASN A 360 -15.90 8.58 4.35
CA ASN A 360 -16.07 9.99 4.71
C ASN A 360 -15.13 10.35 5.87
N ASP A 361 -14.70 11.60 5.91
CA ASP A 361 -13.95 12.14 7.04
C ASP A 361 -14.85 12.27 8.26
N THR A 362 -14.86 11.25 9.11
CA THR A 362 -15.70 11.22 10.32
C THR A 362 -15.11 12.02 11.48
N SER A 363 -13.88 12.55 11.35
CA SER A 363 -13.29 13.43 12.35
C SER A 363 -14.01 14.79 12.43
N VAL A 364 -14.62 15.20 11.32
CA VAL A 364 -15.33 16.47 11.20
C VAL A 364 -16.77 16.28 11.69
N PRO A 365 -17.18 16.96 12.78
CA PRO A 365 -18.50 16.78 13.36
C PRO A 365 -19.56 17.43 12.45
N CYS A 366 -20.17 16.62 11.59
CA CYS A 366 -21.24 17.04 10.68
C CYS A 366 -22.65 16.78 11.23
N ASP A 367 -22.76 15.94 12.25
CA ASP A 367 -23.98 15.77 13.01
C ASP A 367 -23.83 16.51 14.35
N TYR A 368 -24.68 17.51 14.58
CA TYR A 368 -24.89 17.97 15.95
C TYR A 368 -25.67 16.88 16.69
N LYS A 369 -25.19 16.44 17.87
CA LYS A 369 -26.06 15.80 18.85
C LYS A 369 -27.23 16.74 19.08
N GLU A 370 -28.44 16.31 18.75
CA GLU A 370 -29.67 16.92 19.26
C GLU A 370 -29.67 16.97 20.79
#